data_AF-A0A3N9RLN5-F1
#
_entry.id   AF-A0A3N9RLN5-F1
#
_cell.length_a   1.000
_cell.length_b   1.000
_cell.length_c   1.000
_cell.angle_alpha   90.00
_cell.angle_beta   90.00
_cell.angle_gamma   90.00
#
_symmetry.space_group_name_H-M   'P 1'
#
loop_
_entity.id
_entity.type
_entity.pdbx_description
1 polymer ?
#
loop_
_entity_poly.entity_id
_entity_poly.type
_entity_poly.pdbx_seq_one_letter_code
_entity_poly.pdbx_strand_id
1 'polypeptide(L)'
;MQPPSRHSGRDNAQSLCAAISPARLDGREGRQARSLSHHGQRRSRDEEGAQGPGYKEDMLSLTRETIAGMGRHDIEEIVLKQVDNDAALVRDKLLARRLGDLSHEERCAWVRFIMSLRIRDPQIVSGLIADSDQELRRSLREDHDEYGALADGEDPASLEGWTERHFPGLTENFGLSFFHELLNDDKVGNKLLRLKWWVFDVSPASACLRLGDRPAIFFGGIDDPNLAVALPISPAHLFIATRGPALETGLPRTAPKDLVSRVNDATVRQAARYVYGRDARSLRFITNRRGTGSLAR
;
A
#
# COMPACT_ATOMS: atom_id res chain seq x y z
N MET A 1 -18.57 -46.49 5.12
CA MET A 1 -17.45 -45.53 5.04
C MET A 1 -17.54 -44.86 3.67
N GLN A 2 -17.99 -43.61 3.61
CA GLN A 2 -17.87 -42.79 2.41
C GLN A 2 -16.39 -42.40 2.24
N PRO A 3 -15.84 -42.39 1.01
CA PRO A 3 -14.49 -41.91 0.79
C PRO A 3 -14.44 -40.39 0.95
N PRO A 4 -13.31 -39.81 1.40
CA PRO A 4 -13.15 -38.37 1.49
C PRO A 4 -13.22 -37.75 0.09
N SER A 5 -13.95 -36.64 -0.01
CA SER A 5 -14.14 -35.84 -1.21
C SER A 5 -12.79 -35.30 -1.73
N ARG A 6 -12.36 -35.81 -2.89
CA ARG A 6 -11.20 -35.36 -3.67
C ARG A 6 -11.48 -33.94 -4.19
N HIS A 7 -10.71 -32.95 -3.74
CA HIS A 7 -10.58 -31.66 -4.44
C HIS A 7 -9.36 -31.79 -5.35
N SER A 8 -9.48 -31.49 -6.65
CA SER A 8 -8.43 -31.77 -7.64
C SER A 8 -7.38 -30.67 -7.74
N GLY A 9 -6.14 -30.99 -8.11
CA GLY A 9 -5.09 -30.01 -8.40
C GLY A 9 -5.44 -29.01 -9.53
N ARG A 10 -6.27 -29.41 -10.52
CA ARG A 10 -6.86 -28.48 -11.51
C ARG A 10 -7.84 -27.50 -10.86
N ASP A 11 -8.61 -27.94 -9.87
CA ASP A 11 -9.49 -27.07 -9.08
C ASP A 11 -8.65 -26.11 -8.20
N ASN A 12 -7.48 -26.51 -7.70
CA ASN A 12 -6.59 -25.61 -6.97
C ASN A 12 -6.00 -24.51 -7.87
N ALA A 13 -5.52 -24.85 -9.07
CA ALA A 13 -5.04 -23.86 -10.04
C ALA A 13 -6.16 -22.93 -10.54
N GLN A 14 -7.35 -23.48 -10.83
CA GLN A 14 -8.53 -22.69 -11.18
C GLN A 14 -9.04 -21.85 -10.01
N SER A 15 -8.96 -22.34 -8.77
CA SER A 15 -9.34 -21.61 -7.55
C SER A 15 -8.34 -20.50 -7.22
N LEU A 16 -7.04 -20.70 -7.48
CA LEU A 16 -6.02 -19.66 -7.42
C LEU A 16 -6.29 -18.58 -8.48
N CYS A 17 -6.61 -18.96 -9.72
CA CYS A 17 -6.98 -18.00 -10.77
C CYS A 17 -8.31 -17.28 -10.50
N ALA A 18 -9.30 -17.97 -9.92
CA ALA A 18 -10.58 -17.37 -9.52
C ALA A 18 -10.43 -16.39 -8.35
N ALA A 19 -9.44 -16.62 -7.46
CA ALA A 19 -9.11 -15.70 -6.38
C ALA A 19 -8.57 -14.34 -6.87
N ILE A 20 -7.97 -14.31 -8.06
CA ILE A 20 -7.29 -13.16 -8.68
C ILE A 20 -8.24 -12.36 -9.61
N SER A 21 -9.45 -12.85 -9.83
CA SER A 21 -10.42 -12.27 -10.78
C SER A 21 -11.00 -10.91 -10.31
N PRO A 22 -11.29 -9.95 -11.22
CA PRO A 22 -11.78 -8.61 -10.90
C PRO A 22 -13.05 -8.56 -10.04
N ALA A 23 -13.91 -9.58 -10.15
CA ALA A 23 -15.15 -9.70 -9.37
C ALA A 23 -14.92 -9.81 -7.85
N ARG A 24 -13.69 -10.14 -7.42
CA ARG A 24 -13.27 -10.17 -6.01
C ARG A 24 -12.59 -8.87 -5.56
N LEU A 25 -12.04 -8.10 -6.50
CA LEU A 25 -11.35 -6.83 -6.26
C LEU A 25 -12.33 -5.66 -6.10
N ASP A 26 -13.48 -5.74 -6.78
CA ASP A 26 -14.60 -4.83 -6.57
C ASP A 26 -15.48 -5.39 -5.43
N GLY A 27 -15.19 -4.99 -4.18
CA GLY A 27 -15.87 -5.45 -2.96
C GLY A 27 -17.36 -5.05 -2.86
N ARG A 28 -18.09 -4.97 -3.96
CA ARG A 28 -19.51 -4.64 -4.05
C ARG A 28 -20.24 -5.63 -4.96
N GLU A 29 -20.98 -6.55 -4.35
CA GLU A 29 -22.10 -7.19 -5.03
C GLU A 29 -23.09 -6.11 -5.51
N GLY A 30 -23.25 -6.02 -6.84
CA GLY A 30 -24.45 -5.51 -7.49
C GLY A 30 -24.73 -4.01 -7.36
N ARG A 31 -24.22 -3.22 -8.31
CA ARG A 31 -25.00 -2.13 -8.93
C ARG A 31 -24.40 -1.68 -10.26
N GLN A 32 -25.12 -1.95 -11.34
CA GLN A 32 -24.86 -1.42 -12.68
C GLN A 32 -24.83 0.12 -12.64
N ALA A 33 -23.70 0.73 -12.99
CA ALA A 33 -23.63 2.14 -13.32
C ALA A 33 -23.59 2.30 -14.85
N ARG A 34 -24.64 2.91 -15.40
CA ARG A 34 -24.79 3.22 -16.82
C ARG A 34 -23.82 4.31 -17.25
N SER A 35 -23.14 4.07 -18.36
CA SER A 35 -22.33 5.04 -19.10
C SER A 35 -23.17 6.24 -19.57
N LEU A 36 -22.72 7.45 -19.26
CA LEU A 36 -23.08 8.67 -19.97
C LEU A 36 -21.81 9.35 -20.46
N SER A 37 -21.58 9.21 -21.76
CA SER A 37 -20.54 9.90 -22.53
C SER A 37 -20.91 11.36 -22.74
N HIS A 38 -20.04 12.30 -22.35
CA HIS A 38 -20.03 13.65 -22.88
C HIS A 38 -18.61 14.08 -23.27
N HIS A 39 -18.49 14.42 -24.56
CA HIS A 39 -17.33 15.03 -25.21
C HIS A 39 -17.01 16.41 -24.62
N GLY A 40 -15.73 16.71 -24.40
CA GLY A 40 -15.27 18.03 -24.01
C GLY A 40 -13.74 18.17 -24.00
N GLN A 41 -13.19 18.59 -25.15
CA GLN A 41 -11.92 19.33 -25.35
C GLN A 41 -10.72 19.07 -24.42
N ARG A 42 -9.71 18.37 -24.98
CA ARG A 42 -8.32 18.34 -24.47
C ARG A 42 -7.75 19.76 -24.45
N ARG A 43 -7.48 20.29 -23.27
CA ARG A 43 -6.48 21.35 -23.06
C ARG A 43 -5.17 20.69 -22.62
N SER A 44 -4.09 21.02 -23.32
CA SER A 44 -2.72 20.64 -22.98
C SER A 44 -2.43 21.02 -21.53
N ARG A 45 -2.21 20.00 -20.70
CA ARG A 45 -1.84 20.16 -19.30
C ARG A 45 -0.32 20.11 -19.26
N ASP A 46 0.31 21.25 -18.99
CA ASP A 46 1.73 21.31 -18.70
C ASP A 46 2.06 20.32 -17.56
N GLU A 47 3.08 19.49 -17.78
CA GLU A 47 3.46 18.31 -16.97
C GLU A 47 4.08 18.64 -15.58
N GLU A 48 3.73 19.76 -14.95
CA GLU A 48 4.35 20.18 -13.68
C GLU A 48 3.55 19.82 -12.42
N GLY A 49 2.58 18.91 -12.51
CA GLY A 49 1.74 18.56 -11.35
C GLY A 49 1.23 17.13 -11.32
N ALA A 50 2.10 16.15 -11.09
CA ALA A 50 1.67 14.78 -10.76
C ALA A 50 2.73 13.86 -10.08
N GLN A 51 3.82 14.37 -9.50
CA GLN A 51 4.79 13.48 -8.82
C GLN A 51 4.53 13.44 -7.32
N GLY A 52 3.64 12.53 -6.90
CA GLY A 52 3.47 12.18 -5.49
C GLY A 52 4.74 11.55 -4.88
N PRO A 53 4.90 11.57 -3.55
CA PRO A 53 6.04 10.92 -2.88
C PRO A 53 6.01 9.40 -3.09
N GLY A 54 7.15 8.79 -3.41
CA GLY A 54 7.27 7.32 -3.54
C GLY A 54 7.10 6.77 -4.95
N TYR A 55 6.91 7.62 -5.96
CA TYR A 55 6.68 7.18 -7.33
C TYR A 55 7.93 6.55 -7.97
N LYS A 56 7.84 5.26 -8.28
CA LYS A 56 8.64 4.60 -9.32
C LYS A 56 7.63 4.20 -10.40
N GLU A 57 7.86 4.67 -11.61
CA GLU A 57 7.02 4.34 -12.77
C GLU A 57 6.89 2.83 -12.90
N ASP A 58 5.64 2.38 -13.09
CA ASP A 58 5.29 0.97 -13.27
C ASP A 58 5.66 0.00 -12.14
N MET A 59 5.84 0.49 -10.91
CA MET A 59 6.23 -0.36 -9.79
C MET A 59 5.15 -1.38 -9.39
N LEU A 60 3.88 -1.03 -9.51
CA LEU A 60 2.74 -1.91 -9.24
C LEU A 60 2.06 -2.38 -10.53
N SER A 61 2.68 -2.10 -11.68
CA SER A 61 2.16 -2.51 -12.98
C SER A 61 2.48 -3.97 -13.24
N LEU A 62 1.53 -4.68 -13.84
CA LEU A 62 1.78 -6.04 -14.31
C LEU A 62 2.80 -6.06 -15.46
N THR A 63 3.51 -7.19 -15.63
CA THR A 63 4.44 -7.36 -16.76
C THR A 63 3.75 -7.48 -18.11
N ARG A 64 2.41 -7.67 -18.12
CA ARG A 64 1.56 -7.80 -19.32
C ARG A 64 0.33 -6.92 -19.21
N GLU A 65 -0.31 -6.63 -20.34
CA GLU A 65 -1.52 -5.80 -20.41
C GLU A 65 -2.68 -6.36 -19.59
N THR A 66 -2.81 -7.68 -19.52
CA THR A 66 -3.84 -8.35 -18.72
C THR A 66 -3.33 -9.70 -18.23
N ILE A 67 -3.56 -10.01 -16.95
CA ILE A 67 -3.23 -11.30 -16.33
C ILE A 67 -4.40 -11.74 -15.46
N ALA A 68 -4.95 -12.93 -15.74
CA ALA A 68 -6.11 -13.48 -15.02
C ALA A 68 -7.31 -12.51 -14.88
N GLY A 69 -7.51 -11.64 -15.87
CA GLY A 69 -8.57 -10.63 -15.90
C GLY A 69 -8.23 -9.29 -15.24
N MET A 70 -7.08 -9.16 -14.58
CA MET A 70 -6.56 -7.91 -14.04
C MET A 70 -5.78 -7.16 -15.11
N GLY A 71 -6.12 -5.90 -15.36
CA GLY A 71 -5.41 -4.99 -16.24
C GLY A 71 -4.09 -4.50 -15.64
N ARG A 72 -3.16 -4.10 -16.52
CA ARG A 72 -1.79 -3.72 -16.17
C ARG A 72 -1.68 -2.72 -15.03
N HIS A 73 -2.57 -1.73 -14.98
CA HIS A 73 -2.53 -0.65 -14.00
C HIS A 73 -3.68 -0.70 -12.97
N ASP A 74 -4.44 -1.80 -12.90
CA ASP A 74 -5.64 -1.89 -12.06
C ASP A 74 -5.34 -1.66 -10.58
N ILE A 75 -4.18 -2.09 -10.08
CA ILE A 75 -3.76 -1.83 -8.70
C ILE A 75 -3.69 -0.32 -8.43
N GLU A 76 -3.10 0.46 -9.34
CA GLU A 76 -2.98 1.91 -9.18
C GLU A 76 -4.30 2.64 -9.47
N GLU A 77 -4.95 2.31 -10.59
CA GLU A 77 -6.10 3.05 -11.11
C GLU A 77 -7.41 2.73 -10.39
N ILE A 78 -7.55 1.53 -9.86
CA ILE A 78 -8.77 1.07 -9.17
C ILE A 78 -8.52 1.05 -7.66
N VAL A 79 -7.60 0.21 -7.20
CA VAL A 79 -7.42 -0.05 -5.76
C VAL A 79 -6.84 1.16 -5.03
N LEU A 80 -5.67 1.64 -5.45
CA LEU A 80 -4.99 2.75 -4.77
C LEU A 80 -5.74 4.06 -4.93
N LYS A 81 -6.32 4.31 -6.10
CA LYS A 81 -7.16 5.49 -6.32
C LYS A 81 -8.33 5.53 -5.35
N GLN A 82 -9.01 4.41 -5.11
CA GLN A 82 -10.09 4.35 -4.12
C GLN A 82 -9.56 4.61 -2.71
N VAL A 83 -8.49 3.93 -2.31
CA VAL A 83 -7.85 4.12 -0.99
C VAL A 83 -7.46 5.59 -0.77
N ASP A 84 -6.87 6.24 -1.77
CA ASP A 84 -6.42 7.63 -1.68
C ASP A 84 -7.59 8.62 -1.64
N ASN A 85 -8.67 8.36 -2.40
CA ASN A 85 -9.89 9.18 -2.37
C ASN A 85 -10.58 9.11 -1.00
N ASP A 86 -10.75 7.90 -0.46
CA ASP A 86 -11.37 7.71 0.85
C ASP A 86 -10.51 8.35 1.95
N ALA A 87 -9.19 8.20 1.87
CA ALA A 87 -8.25 8.82 2.79
C ALA A 87 -8.27 10.35 2.73
N ALA A 88 -8.46 10.94 1.54
CA ALA A 88 -8.54 12.39 1.39
C ALA A 88 -9.71 12.98 2.18
N LEU A 89 -10.87 12.32 2.16
CA LEU A 89 -12.05 12.73 2.94
C LEU A 89 -11.77 12.68 4.44
N VAL A 90 -11.10 11.63 4.91
CA VAL A 90 -10.72 11.50 6.32
C VAL A 90 -9.69 12.57 6.70
N ARG A 91 -8.66 12.78 5.87
CA ARG A 91 -7.63 13.80 6.07
C ARG A 91 -8.26 15.17 6.26
N ASP A 92 -9.24 15.54 5.45
CA ASP A 92 -9.89 16.85 5.53
C ASP A 92 -10.62 17.02 6.87
N LYS A 93 -11.27 15.96 7.39
CA LYS A 93 -11.82 15.96 8.76
C LYS A 93 -10.73 16.07 9.84
N LEU A 94 -9.61 15.36 9.68
CA LEU A 94 -8.48 15.43 10.61
C LEU A 94 -7.90 16.85 10.67
N LEU A 95 -7.74 17.51 9.52
CA LEU A 95 -7.29 18.91 9.43
C LEU A 95 -8.30 19.88 10.04
N ALA A 96 -9.60 19.61 9.89
CA ALA A 96 -10.66 20.37 10.54
C ALA A 96 -10.80 20.10 12.05
N ARG A 97 -9.88 19.33 12.66
CA ARG A 97 -9.90 18.91 14.07
C ARG A 97 -11.14 18.11 14.46
N ARG A 98 -11.72 17.38 13.51
CA ARG A 98 -12.93 16.55 13.67
C ARG A 98 -12.61 15.07 13.85
N LEU A 99 -11.52 14.76 14.58
CA LEU A 99 -11.10 13.38 14.84
C LEU A 99 -12.20 12.57 15.58
N GLY A 100 -12.94 13.22 16.49
CA GLY A 100 -14.05 12.59 17.22
C GLY A 100 -15.28 12.27 16.37
N ASP A 101 -15.39 12.88 15.18
CA ASP A 101 -16.51 12.71 14.26
C ASP A 101 -16.28 11.58 13.25
N LEU A 102 -15.11 10.93 13.29
CA LEU A 102 -14.80 9.85 12.36
C LEU A 102 -15.69 8.63 12.63
N SER A 103 -16.40 8.18 11.61
CA SER A 103 -17.14 6.92 11.66
C SER A 103 -16.17 5.73 11.75
N HIS A 104 -16.70 4.56 12.11
CA HIS A 104 -15.89 3.34 12.08
C HIS A 104 -15.33 3.06 10.68
N GLU A 105 -16.15 3.23 9.64
CA GLU A 105 -15.76 3.05 8.24
C GLU A 105 -14.62 4.01 7.85
N GLU A 106 -14.70 5.28 8.26
CA GLU A 106 -13.66 6.28 8.01
C GLU A 106 -12.35 5.94 8.73
N ARG A 107 -12.42 5.38 9.94
CA ARG A 107 -11.23 4.87 10.63
C ARG A 107 -10.61 3.69 9.87
N CYS A 108 -11.43 2.77 9.35
CA CYS A 108 -10.96 1.66 8.53
C CYS A 108 -10.31 2.14 7.24
N ALA A 109 -10.92 3.12 6.56
CA ALA A 109 -10.33 3.75 5.36
C ALA A 109 -8.97 4.38 5.66
N TRP A 110 -8.84 5.11 6.77
CA TRP A 110 -7.57 5.70 7.19
C TRP A 110 -6.49 4.66 7.50
N VAL A 111 -6.87 3.54 8.11
CA VAL A 111 -5.93 2.43 8.38
C VAL A 111 -5.47 1.77 7.09
N ARG A 112 -6.39 1.50 6.15
CA ARG A 112 -6.05 0.97 4.81
C ARG A 112 -5.09 1.92 4.09
N PHE A 113 -5.31 3.22 4.20
CA PHE A 113 -4.40 4.22 3.66
C PHE A 113 -3.00 4.12 4.28
N ILE A 114 -2.88 4.09 5.61
CA ILE A 114 -1.60 3.93 6.31
C ILE A 114 -0.89 2.62 5.89
N MET A 115 -1.62 1.51 5.78
CA MET A 115 -1.08 0.23 5.32
C MET A 115 -0.60 0.32 3.86
N SER A 116 -1.39 0.96 2.99
CA SER A 116 -1.02 1.17 1.60
C SER A 116 0.29 1.96 1.46
N LEU A 117 0.50 2.99 2.27
CA LEU A 117 1.75 3.76 2.26
C LEU A 117 2.97 2.91 2.64
N ARG A 118 2.77 1.88 3.47
CA ARG A 118 3.84 0.95 3.87
C ARG A 118 4.13 -0.09 2.79
N ILE A 119 3.09 -0.60 2.12
CA ILE A 119 3.21 -1.64 1.10
C ILE A 119 3.75 -1.05 -0.22
N ARG A 120 3.45 0.21 -0.52
CA ARG A 120 4.00 0.97 -1.68
C ARG A 120 5.50 1.29 -1.57
N ASP A 121 6.22 0.68 -0.62
CA ASP A 121 7.67 0.80 -0.55
C ASP A 121 8.32 -0.06 -1.64
N PRO A 122 9.18 0.48 -2.52
CA PRO A 122 9.80 -0.30 -3.59
C PRO A 122 10.53 -1.56 -3.11
N GLN A 123 11.11 -1.54 -1.91
CA GLN A 123 11.78 -2.72 -1.35
C GLN A 123 10.78 -3.79 -0.92
N ILE A 124 9.63 -3.38 -0.36
CA ILE A 124 8.56 -4.31 0.02
C ILE A 124 7.91 -4.92 -1.22
N VAL A 125 7.60 -4.11 -2.24
CA VAL A 125 7.02 -4.59 -3.50
C VAL A 125 7.98 -5.56 -4.19
N SER A 126 9.26 -5.21 -4.30
CA SER A 126 10.25 -6.07 -4.96
C SER A 126 10.43 -7.40 -4.20
N GLY A 127 10.44 -7.37 -2.87
CA GLY A 127 10.48 -8.57 -2.04
C GLY A 127 9.23 -9.43 -2.22
N LEU A 128 8.04 -8.83 -2.20
CA LEU A 128 6.77 -9.52 -2.41
C LEU A 128 6.72 -10.24 -3.76
N ILE A 129 7.16 -9.58 -4.83
CA ILE A 129 7.22 -10.18 -6.18
C ILE A 129 8.19 -11.37 -6.19
N ALA A 130 9.41 -11.19 -5.68
CA ALA A 130 10.44 -12.23 -5.70
C ALA A 130 10.06 -13.45 -4.85
N ASP A 131 9.59 -13.22 -3.62
CA ASP A 131 9.23 -14.28 -2.68
C ASP A 131 8.02 -15.08 -3.19
N SER A 132 7.04 -14.38 -3.79
CA SER A 132 5.83 -15.04 -4.31
C SER A 132 6.07 -15.83 -5.60
N ASP A 133 6.95 -15.35 -6.50
CA ASP A 133 7.38 -16.13 -7.67
C ASP A 133 8.07 -17.42 -7.23
N GLN A 134 9.02 -17.32 -6.28
CA GLN A 134 9.73 -18.48 -5.78
C GLN A 134 8.78 -19.50 -5.13
N GLU A 135 7.86 -19.03 -4.29
CA GLU A 135 6.94 -19.88 -3.55
C GLU A 135 5.92 -20.55 -4.48
N LEU A 136 5.34 -19.81 -5.43
CA LEU A 136 4.41 -20.40 -6.40
C LEU A 136 5.11 -21.45 -7.26
N ARG A 137 6.32 -21.18 -7.76
CA ARG A 137 7.09 -22.17 -8.53
C ARG A 137 7.42 -23.40 -7.71
N ARG A 138 7.71 -23.24 -6.42
CA ARG A 138 7.93 -24.37 -5.51
C ARG A 138 6.66 -25.22 -5.39
N SER A 139 5.51 -24.60 -5.11
CA SER A 139 4.22 -25.29 -5.03
C SER A 139 3.88 -26.04 -6.32
N LEU A 140 4.05 -25.40 -7.50
CA LEU A 140 3.75 -26.01 -8.79
C LEU A 140 4.63 -27.23 -9.11
N ARG A 141 5.84 -27.33 -8.52
CA ARG A 141 6.72 -28.49 -8.68
C ARG A 141 6.41 -29.63 -7.72
N GLU A 142 5.83 -29.33 -6.56
CA GLU A 142 5.50 -30.34 -5.54
C GLU A 142 4.26 -31.17 -5.93
N ASP A 143 3.35 -30.62 -6.72
CA ASP A 143 2.10 -31.27 -7.15
C ASP A 143 2.24 -32.18 -8.41
N HIS A 144 3.42 -32.75 -8.65
CA HIS A 144 3.73 -33.49 -9.89
C HIS A 144 2.85 -34.74 -10.11
N ASP A 145 2.56 -35.49 -9.04
CA ASP A 145 1.82 -36.76 -9.13
C ASP A 145 0.33 -36.55 -9.42
N GLU A 146 -0.27 -35.49 -8.88
CA GLU A 146 -1.66 -35.13 -9.17
C GLU A 146 -1.83 -34.63 -10.60
N TYR A 147 -0.86 -33.84 -11.09
CA TYR A 147 -0.87 -33.35 -12.46
C TYR A 147 -0.71 -34.49 -13.47
N GLY A 148 0.25 -35.40 -13.25
CA GLY A 148 0.49 -36.54 -14.16
C GLY A 148 -0.72 -37.48 -14.29
N ALA A 149 -1.59 -37.56 -13.28
CA ALA A 149 -2.82 -38.35 -13.33
C ALA A 149 -3.96 -37.69 -14.13
N LEU A 150 -3.85 -36.39 -14.43
CA LEU A 150 -4.89 -35.57 -15.08
C LEU A 150 -4.45 -34.98 -16.42
N ALA A 151 -3.16 -34.96 -16.71
CA ALA A 151 -2.60 -34.42 -17.93
C ALA A 151 -2.94 -35.31 -19.14
N ASP A 152 -3.47 -34.68 -20.19
CA ASP A 152 -3.74 -35.36 -21.45
C ASP A 152 -2.53 -35.27 -22.40
N GLY A 153 -2.52 -36.04 -23.49
CA GLY A 153 -1.36 -36.14 -24.39
C GLY A 153 -0.90 -34.82 -25.06
N GLU A 154 -1.72 -33.77 -25.02
CA GLU A 154 -1.37 -32.43 -25.53
C GLU A 154 -0.87 -31.47 -24.44
N ASP A 155 -1.05 -31.82 -23.16
CA ASP A 155 -0.67 -30.98 -22.03
C ASP A 155 0.87 -30.94 -21.85
N PRO A 156 1.44 -29.83 -21.30
CA PRO A 156 2.86 -29.77 -20.99
C PRO A 156 3.31 -30.88 -20.03
N ALA A 157 4.60 -31.20 -20.02
CA ALA A 157 5.15 -32.23 -19.13
C ALA A 157 5.14 -31.84 -17.64
N SER A 158 4.74 -30.62 -17.29
CA SER A 158 4.72 -30.13 -15.91
C SER A 158 3.56 -29.17 -15.67
N LEU A 159 3.07 -29.13 -14.43
CA LEU A 159 2.04 -28.18 -14.00
C LEU A 159 2.52 -26.72 -14.14
N GLU A 160 3.81 -26.46 -13.92
CA GLU A 160 4.42 -25.15 -14.18
C GLU A 160 4.30 -24.76 -15.67
N GLY A 161 4.63 -25.68 -16.57
CA GLY A 161 4.49 -25.45 -18.02
C GLY A 161 3.03 -25.30 -18.46
N TRP A 162 2.11 -26.02 -17.82
CA TRP A 162 0.66 -25.86 -18.04
C TRP A 162 0.18 -24.47 -17.61
N THR A 163 0.56 -24.04 -16.41
CA THR A 163 0.23 -22.71 -15.89
C THR A 163 0.76 -21.61 -16.79
N GLU A 164 2.01 -21.69 -17.26
CA GLU A 164 2.55 -20.66 -18.17
C GLU A 164 1.86 -20.68 -19.54
N ARG A 165 1.43 -21.85 -20.04
CA ARG A 165 0.67 -21.93 -21.30
C ARG A 165 -0.71 -21.27 -21.20
N HIS A 166 -1.42 -21.51 -20.10
CA HIS A 166 -2.81 -21.08 -19.94
C HIS A 166 -2.96 -19.70 -19.28
N PHE A 167 -2.00 -19.30 -18.45
CA PHE A 167 -1.98 -18.04 -17.69
C PHE A 167 -0.59 -17.40 -17.78
N PRO A 168 -0.18 -16.97 -18.98
CA PRO A 168 1.18 -16.54 -19.20
C PRO A 168 1.49 -15.27 -18.40
N GLY A 169 2.60 -15.28 -17.66
CA GLY A 169 2.98 -14.21 -16.76
C GLY A 169 2.30 -14.21 -15.39
N LEU A 170 1.48 -15.21 -15.07
CA LEU A 170 0.86 -15.33 -13.75
C LEU A 170 1.92 -15.45 -12.65
N THR A 171 2.96 -16.24 -12.87
CA THR A 171 3.93 -16.58 -11.83
C THR A 171 4.75 -15.36 -11.39
N GLU A 172 5.28 -14.59 -12.33
CA GLU A 172 6.06 -13.39 -12.03
C GLU A 172 5.22 -12.23 -11.44
N ASN A 173 3.89 -12.26 -11.60
CA ASN A 173 2.99 -11.23 -11.07
C ASN A 173 2.15 -11.72 -9.88
N PHE A 174 2.36 -12.97 -9.44
CA PHE A 174 1.54 -13.60 -8.42
C PHE A 174 1.53 -12.81 -7.11
N GLY A 175 2.68 -12.26 -6.71
CA GLY A 175 2.78 -11.43 -5.51
C GLY A 175 1.90 -10.17 -5.55
N LEU A 176 1.75 -9.55 -6.73
CA LEU A 176 0.90 -8.36 -6.90
C LEU A 176 -0.60 -8.69 -6.79
N SER A 177 -0.99 -9.94 -7.07
CA SER A 177 -2.39 -10.37 -6.92
C SER A 177 -2.87 -10.33 -5.46
N PHE A 178 -1.96 -10.50 -4.50
CA PHE A 178 -2.25 -10.42 -3.06
C PHE A 178 -2.34 -8.99 -2.52
N PHE A 179 -2.13 -7.96 -3.36
CA PHE A 179 -2.09 -6.58 -2.88
C PHE A 179 -3.37 -6.18 -2.16
N HIS A 180 -4.54 -6.60 -2.68
CA HIS A 180 -5.83 -6.36 -2.03
C HIS A 180 -5.95 -7.09 -0.68
N GLU A 181 -5.44 -8.31 -0.57
CA GLU A 181 -5.46 -9.08 0.68
C GLU A 181 -4.54 -8.46 1.73
N LEU A 182 -3.34 -8.02 1.33
CA LEU A 182 -2.39 -7.33 2.21
C LEU A 182 -2.96 -6.01 2.75
N LEU A 183 -3.68 -5.27 1.93
CA LEU A 183 -4.37 -4.04 2.35
C LEU A 183 -5.52 -4.30 3.33
N ASN A 184 -6.17 -5.45 3.22
CA ASN A 184 -7.32 -5.86 4.01
C ASN A 184 -6.98 -6.91 5.07
N ASP A 185 -5.71 -7.05 5.45
CA ASP A 185 -5.33 -7.98 6.51
C ASP A 185 -5.97 -7.55 7.83
N ASP A 186 -6.99 -8.30 8.26
CA ASP A 186 -7.74 -8.00 9.48
C ASP A 186 -6.87 -8.04 10.74
N LYS A 187 -5.81 -8.87 10.77
CA LYS A 187 -4.94 -8.97 11.96
C LYS A 187 -4.14 -7.68 12.12
N VAL A 188 -3.55 -7.17 11.04
CA VAL A 188 -2.78 -5.93 11.03
C VAL A 188 -3.70 -4.72 11.14
N GLY A 189 -4.77 -4.68 10.34
CA GLY A 189 -5.76 -3.61 10.34
C GLY A 189 -6.39 -3.39 11.72
N ASN A 190 -6.83 -4.46 12.39
CA ASN A 190 -7.41 -4.35 13.73
C ASN A 190 -6.39 -3.86 14.77
N LYS A 191 -5.10 -4.23 14.65
CA LYS A 191 -4.05 -3.74 15.56
C LYS A 191 -3.83 -2.23 15.40
N LEU A 192 -3.91 -1.70 14.18
CA LEU A 192 -3.79 -0.28 13.88
C LEU A 192 -5.04 0.52 14.26
N LEU A 193 -6.24 -0.04 14.04
CA LEU A 193 -7.52 0.56 14.43
C LEU A 193 -7.62 0.82 15.94
N ARG A 194 -7.04 -0.09 16.75
CA ARG A 194 -7.01 -0.03 18.21
C ARG A 194 -5.99 0.97 18.77
N LEU A 195 -5.13 1.55 17.94
CA LEU A 195 -4.23 2.61 18.39
C LEU A 195 -5.07 3.83 18.79
N LYS A 196 -4.60 4.54 19.81
CA LYS A 196 -5.15 5.85 20.16
C LYS A 196 -4.59 6.89 19.19
N TRP A 197 -5.44 7.80 18.69
CA TRP A 197 -5.11 8.71 17.60
C TRP A 197 -5.10 10.16 18.06
N TRP A 198 -4.21 10.95 17.48
CA TRP A 198 -4.10 12.39 17.71
C TRP A 198 -3.73 13.11 16.42
N VAL A 199 -4.13 14.37 16.35
CA VAL A 199 -3.67 15.33 15.35
C VAL A 199 -3.06 16.51 16.08
N PHE A 200 -1.77 16.76 15.84
CA PHE A 200 -1.04 17.89 16.41
C PHE A 200 -0.96 19.02 15.39
N ASP A 201 -1.35 20.21 15.83
CA ASP A 201 -1.04 21.45 15.13
C ASP A 201 0.36 21.91 15.52
N VAL A 202 1.27 21.89 14.55
CA VAL A 202 2.66 22.30 14.72
C VAL A 202 2.97 23.62 14.02
N SER A 203 1.95 24.37 13.58
CA SER A 203 2.12 25.74 13.06
C SER A 203 2.86 26.70 14.01
N PRO A 204 2.86 26.54 15.35
CA PRO A 204 3.68 27.39 16.22
C PRO A 204 5.19 27.13 16.11
N ALA A 205 5.61 26.03 15.49
CA ALA A 205 7.03 25.75 15.26
C ALA A 205 7.58 26.64 14.13
N SER A 206 8.83 27.07 14.25
CA SER A 206 9.51 27.86 13.20
C SER A 206 9.82 27.06 11.94
N ALA A 207 9.73 25.73 11.99
CA ALA A 207 9.96 24.83 10.87
C ALA A 207 8.67 24.05 10.55
N CYS A 208 8.47 23.74 9.26
CA CYS A 208 7.38 22.87 8.81
C CYS A 208 7.76 21.39 8.84
N LEU A 209 6.75 20.53 8.86
CA LEU A 209 6.89 19.11 8.60
C LEU A 209 7.32 18.85 7.16
N ARG A 210 8.08 17.77 6.97
CA ARG A 210 8.60 17.31 5.67
C ARG A 210 7.99 15.97 5.33
N LEU A 211 7.92 15.71 4.03
CA LEU A 211 7.42 14.45 3.51
C LEU A 211 8.58 13.68 2.87
N GLY A 212 8.64 12.38 3.12
CA GLY A 212 9.57 11.49 2.44
C GLY A 212 8.83 10.67 1.39
N ASP A 213 9.57 10.05 0.48
CA ASP A 213 9.04 8.99 -0.40
C ASP A 213 8.53 7.75 0.35
N ARG A 214 8.90 7.62 1.62
CA ARG A 214 8.25 6.78 2.63
C ARG A 214 7.57 7.72 3.62
N PRO A 215 6.28 8.04 3.48
CA PRO A 215 5.66 9.12 4.25
C PRO A 215 5.18 8.69 5.65
N ALA A 216 4.74 7.45 5.83
CA ALA A 216 4.33 6.92 7.13
C ALA A 216 5.56 6.42 7.90
N ILE A 217 5.78 6.94 9.11
CA ILE A 217 6.88 6.55 9.99
C ILE A 217 6.35 5.56 11.02
N PHE A 218 6.91 4.36 11.05
CA PHE A 218 6.61 3.34 12.05
C PHE A 218 7.76 3.25 13.06
N PHE A 219 7.45 3.51 14.32
CA PHE A 219 8.35 3.28 15.45
C PHE A 219 7.98 1.94 16.08
N GLY A 220 8.79 0.92 15.82
CA GLY A 220 8.53 -0.46 16.25
C GLY A 220 7.75 -1.29 15.23
N GLY A 221 7.66 -2.59 15.49
CA GLY A 221 6.87 -3.53 14.70
C GLY A 221 5.38 -3.47 15.02
N ILE A 222 4.55 -4.10 14.18
CA ILE A 222 3.08 -4.16 14.38
C ILE A 222 2.70 -4.76 15.75
N ASP A 223 3.49 -5.73 16.22
CA ASP A 223 3.34 -6.42 17.51
C ASP A 223 4.05 -5.72 18.67
N ASP A 224 4.74 -4.62 18.43
CA ASP A 224 5.44 -3.88 19.47
C ASP A 224 4.42 -3.26 20.45
N PRO A 225 4.54 -3.49 21.77
CA PRO A 225 3.67 -2.83 22.76
C PRO A 225 3.79 -1.30 22.73
N ASN A 226 4.91 -0.77 22.23
CA ASN A 226 5.19 0.65 22.07
C ASN A 226 5.05 1.14 20.62
N LEU A 227 4.39 0.38 19.75
CA LEU A 227 4.13 0.78 18.37
C LEU A 227 3.59 2.21 18.31
N ALA A 228 4.26 3.06 17.55
CA ALA A 228 3.76 4.37 17.17
C ALA A 228 3.86 4.56 15.66
N VAL A 229 2.84 5.18 15.08
CA VAL A 229 2.80 5.60 13.68
C VAL A 229 2.71 7.11 13.65
N ALA A 230 3.62 7.77 12.96
CA ALA A 230 3.58 9.21 12.71
C ALA A 230 3.45 9.48 11.20
N LEU A 231 2.53 10.36 10.83
CA LEU A 231 2.25 10.70 9.45
C LEU A 231 2.02 12.21 9.32
N PRO A 232 2.93 12.95 8.67
CA PRO A 232 2.67 14.31 8.24
C PRO A 232 1.48 14.34 7.26
N ILE A 233 0.40 15.01 7.63
CA ILE A 233 -0.81 15.14 6.79
C ILE A 233 -0.94 16.53 6.15
N SER A 234 -0.12 17.49 6.59
CA SER A 234 0.16 18.76 5.94
C SER A 234 1.48 19.34 6.47
N PRO A 235 2.02 20.44 5.92
CA PRO A 235 3.22 21.09 6.48
C PRO A 235 3.10 21.54 7.95
N ALA A 236 1.88 21.65 8.47
CA ALA A 236 1.58 22.14 9.82
C ALA A 236 0.78 21.16 10.69
N HIS A 237 0.43 19.98 10.18
CA HIS A 237 -0.39 19.01 10.91
C HIS A 237 0.23 17.62 10.86
N LEU A 238 0.37 17.02 12.04
CA LEU A 238 0.94 15.70 12.25
C LEU A 238 -0.12 14.77 12.82
N PHE A 239 -0.43 13.69 12.11
CA PHE A 239 -1.18 12.57 12.68
C PHE A 239 -0.23 11.65 13.45
N ILE A 240 -0.61 11.24 14.66
CA ILE A 240 0.10 10.21 15.42
C ILE A 240 -0.91 9.18 15.95
N ALA A 241 -0.57 7.90 15.83
CA ALA A 241 -1.28 6.81 16.45
C ALA A 241 -0.34 5.95 17.31
N THR A 242 -0.69 5.58 18.55
CA THR A 242 0.13 4.65 19.36
C THR A 242 -0.69 3.79 20.32
N ARG A 243 -0.05 2.72 20.80
CA ARG A 243 -0.52 1.86 21.89
C ARG A 243 0.11 2.23 23.25
N GLY A 244 1.28 2.88 23.25
CA GLY A 244 2.06 3.12 24.46
C GLY A 244 1.60 4.33 25.29
N PRO A 245 1.89 4.35 26.61
CA PRO A 245 1.55 5.45 27.52
C PRO A 245 2.28 6.77 27.20
N ALA A 246 3.26 6.73 26.29
CA ALA A 246 4.00 7.89 25.81
C ALA A 246 3.07 9.01 25.26
N LEU A 247 1.95 8.65 24.62
CA LEU A 247 0.98 9.63 24.11
C LEU A 247 0.02 10.17 25.18
N GLU A 248 -0.22 9.44 26.27
CA GLU A 248 -1.16 9.87 27.32
C GLU A 248 -0.56 10.88 28.29
N THR A 249 0.75 10.83 28.50
CA THR A 249 1.42 11.65 29.53
C THR A 249 2.46 12.62 28.96
N GLY A 250 3.15 12.27 27.87
CA GLY A 250 4.32 13.01 27.38
C GLY A 250 4.06 13.87 26.15
N LEU A 251 3.42 13.33 25.12
CA LEU A 251 3.32 13.99 23.82
C LEU A 251 2.44 15.25 23.79
N PRO A 252 1.31 15.35 24.50
CA PRO A 252 0.57 16.61 24.65
C PRO A 252 1.38 17.73 25.30
N ARG A 253 2.43 17.40 26.06
CA ARG A 253 3.33 18.35 26.74
C ARG A 253 4.59 18.66 25.93
N THR A 254 4.78 17.98 24.80
CA THR A 254 5.96 18.18 23.96
C THR A 254 5.82 19.47 23.17
N ALA A 255 6.86 20.32 23.17
CA ALA A 255 6.83 21.55 22.39
C ALA A 255 6.71 21.23 20.88
N PRO A 256 5.91 21.98 20.10
CA PRO A 256 5.76 21.76 18.66
C PRO A 256 7.09 21.67 17.90
N LYS A 257 8.07 22.48 18.30
CA LYS A 257 9.43 22.46 17.74
C LYS A 257 10.11 21.10 17.88
N ASP A 258 9.93 20.43 19.01
CA ASP A 258 10.56 19.13 19.28
C ASP A 258 9.87 18.02 18.47
N LEU A 259 8.54 18.07 18.34
CA LEU A 259 7.79 17.18 17.45
C LEU A 259 8.27 17.30 16.01
N VAL A 260 8.31 18.53 15.48
CA VAL A 260 8.78 18.79 14.10
C VAL A 260 10.21 18.31 13.91
N SER A 261 11.10 18.59 14.87
CA SER A 261 12.50 18.16 14.79
C SER A 261 12.63 16.64 14.70
N ARG A 262 11.95 15.91 15.60
CA ARG A 262 11.99 14.43 15.66
C ARG A 262 11.37 13.79 14.42
N VAL A 263 10.20 14.26 13.99
CA VAL A 263 9.53 13.74 12.80
C VAL A 263 10.35 14.03 11.55
N ASN A 264 10.86 15.25 11.38
CA ASN A 264 11.71 15.56 10.23
C ASN A 264 13.01 14.75 10.21
N ASP A 265 13.62 14.49 11.37
CA ASP A 265 14.79 13.61 11.47
C ASP A 265 14.43 12.18 11.01
N ALA A 266 13.33 11.63 11.51
CA ALA A 266 12.85 10.31 11.13
C ALA A 266 12.48 10.23 9.63
N THR A 267 11.75 11.22 9.10
CA THR A 267 11.44 11.34 7.66
C THR A 267 12.72 11.28 6.82
N VAL A 268 13.73 12.08 7.18
CA VAL A 268 14.98 12.15 6.43
C VAL A 268 15.75 10.83 6.50
N ARG A 269 15.79 10.18 7.68
CA ARG A 269 16.46 8.88 7.86
C ARG A 269 15.77 7.74 7.12
N GLN A 270 14.44 7.71 7.12
CA GLN A 270 13.71 6.57 6.55
C GLN A 270 13.55 6.64 5.04
N ALA A 271 13.46 7.85 4.48
CA ALA A 271 13.20 8.02 3.05
C ALA A 271 14.29 7.32 2.22
N ALA A 272 13.91 6.70 1.11
CA ALA A 272 14.84 5.96 0.26
C ALA A 272 15.69 6.92 -0.59
N ARG A 273 15.02 7.91 -1.20
CA ARG A 273 15.59 8.75 -2.26
C ARG A 273 15.20 10.22 -2.11
N TYR A 274 13.91 10.50 -1.87
CA TYR A 274 13.40 11.87 -1.87
C TYR A 274 12.89 12.32 -0.52
N VAL A 275 13.20 13.57 -0.19
CA VAL A 275 12.58 14.32 0.90
C VAL A 275 12.12 15.65 0.34
N TYR A 276 10.84 15.93 0.54
CA TYR A 276 10.14 17.11 0.05
C TYR A 276 9.94 18.09 1.21
N GLY A 277 10.23 19.36 0.94
CA GLY A 277 9.99 20.47 1.85
C GLY A 277 9.04 21.50 1.25
N ARG A 278 8.48 22.36 2.09
CA ARG A 278 7.65 23.49 1.61
C ARG A 278 8.48 24.54 0.87
N ASP A 279 9.74 24.71 1.27
CA ASP A 279 10.65 25.70 0.71
C ASP A 279 12.12 25.28 0.84
N ALA A 280 12.99 26.01 0.12
CA ALA A 280 14.43 25.78 0.03
C ALA A 280 15.17 25.87 1.38
N ARG A 281 14.57 26.45 2.44
CA ARG A 281 15.19 26.46 3.80
C ARG A 281 15.30 25.05 4.36
N SER A 282 14.59 24.09 3.76
CA SER A 282 14.66 22.67 4.10
C SER A 282 15.98 22.02 3.66
N LEU A 283 16.64 22.53 2.61
CA LEU A 283 17.80 21.91 1.94
C LEU A 283 18.94 21.64 2.91
N ARG A 284 19.40 22.68 3.65
CA ARG A 284 20.53 22.55 4.59
C ARG A 284 20.31 21.45 5.63
N PHE A 285 19.09 21.31 6.14
CA PHE A 285 18.76 20.26 7.13
C PHE A 285 18.78 18.86 6.52
N ILE A 286 18.36 18.71 5.25
CA ILE A 286 18.38 17.42 4.53
C ILE A 286 19.83 17.03 4.27
N THR A 287 20.62 17.94 3.70
CA THR A 287 22.04 17.72 3.36
C THR A 287 22.85 17.32 4.59
N ASN A 288 22.66 18.00 5.72
CA ASN A 288 23.39 17.69 6.96
C ASN A 288 23.13 16.28 7.51
N ARG A 289 22.00 15.65 7.17
CA ARG A 289 21.60 14.34 7.70
C ARG A 289 21.81 13.18 6.74
N ARG A 290 21.82 13.45 5.43
CA ARG A 290 22.03 12.42 4.39
C ARG A 290 23.46 12.37 3.85
N GLY A 291 24.28 13.37 4.14
CA GLY A 291 25.54 13.57 3.42
C GLY A 291 25.29 14.10 2.00
N THR A 292 26.35 14.52 1.32
CA THR A 292 26.36 15.29 0.05
C THR A 292 25.75 14.57 -1.18
N GLY A 293 25.16 13.39 -1.04
CA GLY A 293 24.69 12.55 -2.16
C GLY A 293 23.17 12.48 -2.40
N SER A 294 22.33 13.14 -1.60
CA SER A 294 20.86 13.07 -1.77
C SER A 294 20.31 14.21 -2.63
N LEU A 295 19.49 13.86 -3.63
CA LEU A 295 18.68 14.82 -4.39
C LEU A 295 17.55 15.34 -3.50
N ALA A 296 17.70 16.54 -2.97
CA ALA A 296 16.61 17.26 -2.32
C ALA A 296 15.85 18.06 -3.39
N ARG A 297 14.51 17.94 -3.41
CA ARG A 297 13.62 18.67 -4.31
C ARG A 297 12.64 19.49 -3.48
#